data_AF-A0A550GQB9-F1
#
_entry.id   AF-A0A550GQB9-F1
#
_cell.length_a   1.000
_cell.length_b   1.000
_cell.length_c   1.000
_cell.angle_alpha   90.00
_cell.angle_beta   90.00
_cell.angle_gamma   90.00
#
_symmetry.space_group_name_H-M   'P 1'
#
loop_
_entity.id
_entity.type
_entity.pdbx_description
1 polymer ?
#
loop_
_entity_poly.entity_id
_entity_poly.type
_entity_poly.pdbx_seq_one_letter_code
_entity_poly.pdbx_strand_id
1 'polypeptide(L)'
;YFIEKGKVECPEDKKEKVLRKLLEQVRGTNVSTIDGIKIWFEDKSAILVRPSGTEPTYRLYAEAKNQERALKLIKNYSIMLKQILVTI
;
A
#
# COMPACT_ATOMS: atom_id res chain seq x y z
N TYR A 1 -13.11 9.99 10.97
CA TYR A 1 -11.88 9.42 10.37
C TYR A 1 -11.72 10.03 8.99
N PHE A 2 -10.49 10.27 8.56
CA PHE A 2 -10.14 10.77 7.23
C PHE A 2 -9.68 9.61 6.37
N ILE A 3 -10.09 9.61 5.10
CA ILE A 3 -9.69 8.61 4.12
C ILE A 3 -8.99 9.32 2.97
N GLU A 4 -7.76 8.92 2.72
CA GLU A 4 -6.96 9.40 1.60
C GLU A 4 -6.73 8.30 0.59
N LYS A 5 -6.67 8.66 -0.68
CA LYS A 5 -6.52 7.73 -1.80
C LYS A 5 -5.23 8.02 -2.53
N GLY A 6 -4.53 6.96 -2.93
CA GLY A 6 -3.32 7.03 -3.73
C GLY A 6 -3.36 6.06 -4.89
N LYS A 7 -2.54 6.35 -5.90
CA LYS A 7 -2.35 5.49 -7.08
C LYS A 7 -0.86 5.41 -7.39
N VAL A 8 -0.38 4.21 -7.67
CA VAL A 8 1.00 3.96 -8.12
C VAL A 8 0.95 3.12 -9.38
N GLU A 9 1.61 3.57 -10.43
CA GLU A 9 1.71 2.79 -11.67
C GLU A 9 2.60 1.56 -11.47
N CYS A 10 2.14 0.41 -11.95
CA CYS A 10 2.87 -0.85 -11.87
C CYS A 10 2.46 -1.74 -13.05
N PRO A 11 3.41 -2.09 -13.95
CA PRO A 11 3.16 -3.05 -15.02
C PRO A 11 2.55 -4.35 -14.50
N GLU A 12 1.67 -4.97 -15.31
CA GLU A 12 0.93 -6.18 -14.92
C GLU A 12 1.86 -7.32 -14.52
N ASP A 13 2.92 -7.53 -15.29
CA ASP A 13 3.93 -8.56 -15.10
C ASP A 13 4.75 -8.37 -13.81
N LYS A 14 4.80 -7.15 -13.28
CA LYS A 14 5.52 -6.82 -12.06
C LYS A 14 4.64 -6.85 -10.81
N LYS A 15 3.31 -6.78 -10.93
CA LYS A 15 2.41 -6.66 -9.77
C LYS A 15 2.68 -7.75 -8.73
N GLU A 16 2.65 -9.01 -9.12
CA GLU A 16 2.81 -10.11 -8.16
C GLU A 16 4.15 -10.03 -7.41
N LYS A 17 5.25 -9.74 -8.12
CA LYS A 17 6.58 -9.59 -7.53
C LYS A 17 6.65 -8.41 -6.56
N VAL A 18 6.06 -7.27 -6.92
CA VAL A 18 6.00 -6.07 -6.06
C VAL A 18 5.21 -6.37 -4.79
N LEU A 19 4.05 -7.04 -4.90
CA LEU A 19 3.21 -7.37 -3.75
C LEU A 19 3.93 -8.32 -2.79
N ARG A 20 4.62 -9.34 -3.32
CA ARG A 20 5.44 -10.27 -2.54
C ARG A 20 6.56 -9.53 -1.78
N LYS A 21 7.34 -8.68 -2.47
CA LYS A 21 8.39 -7.87 -1.82
C LYS A 21 7.80 -6.93 -0.77
N LEU A 22 6.65 -6.31 -1.04
CA LEU A 22 5.97 -5.46 -0.06
C LEU A 22 5.59 -6.27 1.19
N LEU A 23 5.02 -7.46 1.01
CA LEU A 23 4.68 -8.35 2.12
C LEU A 23 5.90 -8.69 2.98
N GLU A 24 7.05 -8.94 2.36
CA GLU A 24 8.31 -9.19 3.06
C GLU A 24 8.77 -7.98 3.90
N GLN A 25 8.67 -6.76 3.35
CA GLN A 25 9.04 -5.52 4.05
C GLN A 25 8.15 -5.22 5.27
N VAL A 26 6.90 -5.70 5.26
CA VAL A 26 5.93 -5.45 6.34
C VAL A 26 5.72 -6.65 7.25
N ARG A 27 6.55 -7.70 7.12
CA ARG A 27 6.54 -8.86 8.02
C ARG A 27 6.68 -8.41 9.47
N GLY A 28 5.88 -9.01 10.35
CA GLY A 28 5.85 -8.68 11.78
C GLY A 28 4.92 -7.52 12.14
N THR A 29 4.32 -6.83 11.17
CA THR A 29 3.21 -5.91 11.42
C THR A 29 1.86 -6.62 11.37
N ASN A 30 0.82 -6.00 11.92
CA ASN A 30 -0.54 -6.52 11.83
C ASN A 30 -1.07 -6.32 10.41
N VAL A 31 -1.10 -7.40 9.61
CA VAL A 31 -1.49 -7.35 8.20
C VAL A 31 -2.58 -8.36 7.83
N SER A 32 -3.34 -8.05 6.77
CA SER A 32 -4.26 -8.97 6.11
C SER A 32 -3.99 -8.99 4.61
N THR A 33 -4.03 -10.19 4.03
CA THR A 33 -3.69 -10.44 2.62
C THR A 33 -4.90 -10.81 1.75
N ILE A 34 -6.13 -10.56 2.22
CA ILE A 34 -7.36 -11.02 1.54
C ILE A 34 -7.63 -10.25 0.23
N ASP A 35 -7.49 -8.91 0.24
CA ASP A 35 -7.77 -8.05 -0.91
C ASP A 35 -6.60 -7.08 -1.20
N GLY A 36 -5.42 -7.64 -1.43
CA GLY A 36 -4.15 -6.91 -1.40
C GLY A 36 -3.50 -7.01 -0.02
N ILE A 37 -2.71 -6.01 0.38
CA ILE A 37 -2.07 -5.96 1.70
C ILE A 37 -2.68 -4.82 2.50
N LYS A 38 -3.46 -5.16 3.51
CA LYS A 38 -3.94 -4.22 4.52
C LYS A 38 -3.03 -4.27 5.73
N ILE A 39 -2.66 -3.11 6.27
CA ILE A 39 -1.77 -2.97 7.43
C ILE A 39 -2.47 -2.08 8.45
N TRP A 40 -2.55 -2.53 9.70
CA TRP A 40 -3.07 -1.77 10.82
C TRP A 40 -1.94 -1.31 11.73
N PHE A 41 -2.02 -0.06 12.18
CA PHE A 41 -1.05 0.55 13.09
C PHE A 41 -1.66 0.79 14.48
N GLU A 42 -0.80 0.92 15.50
CA GLU A 42 -1.20 1.09 16.90
C GLU A 42 -2.04 2.35 17.15
N ASP A 43 -1.82 3.40 16.36
CA ASP A 43 -2.59 4.65 16.41
C ASP A 43 -4.02 4.54 15.81
N LYS A 44 -4.46 3.31 15.51
CA LYS A 44 -5.73 2.98 14.85
C LYS A 44 -5.83 3.52 13.43
N SER A 45 -4.70 3.84 12.79
CA SER A 45 -4.67 4.08 11.35
C SER A 45 -4.48 2.78 10.57
N ALA A 46 -4.81 2.78 9.29
CA ALA A 46 -4.58 1.66 8.40
C ALA A 46 -4.24 2.12 6.98
N ILE A 47 -3.53 1.27 6.25
CA ILE A 47 -3.30 1.42 4.81
C ILE A 47 -3.67 0.12 4.11
N LEU A 48 -4.40 0.21 3.01
CA LEU A 48 -4.65 -0.89 2.09
C LEU A 48 -3.90 -0.62 0.79
N VAL A 49 -3.05 -1.57 0.39
CA VAL A 49 -2.34 -1.57 -0.90
C VAL A 49 -2.90 -2.71 -1.74
N ARG A 50 -3.63 -2.37 -2.80
CA ARG A 50 -4.33 -3.36 -3.62
C ARG A 50 -3.94 -3.25 -5.10
N PRO A 51 -3.55 -4.36 -5.76
CA PRO A 51 -3.37 -4.35 -7.21
C PRO A 51 -4.73 -4.16 -7.89
N SER A 52 -4.82 -3.26 -8.87
CA SER A 52 -6.02 -3.15 -9.69
C SER A 52 -6.13 -4.36 -10.62
N GLY A 53 -7.30 -5.00 -10.70
CA GLY A 53 -7.51 -6.12 -11.63
C GLY A 53 -7.71 -5.71 -13.09
N THR A 54 -7.92 -4.42 -13.37
CA THR A 54 -8.27 -3.91 -14.71
C THR A 54 -7.34 -2.82 -15.22
N GLU A 55 -6.46 -2.30 -14.37
CA GLU A 55 -5.51 -1.24 -14.73
C GLU A 55 -4.10 -1.63 -14.25
N PRO A 56 -3.01 -1.25 -14.95
CA PRO A 56 -1.62 -1.55 -14.57
C PRO A 56 -1.15 -0.65 -13.41
N THR A 57 -1.87 -0.71 -12.29
CA THR A 57 -1.72 0.23 -11.18
C THR A 57 -2.08 -0.42 -9.84
N TYR A 58 -1.45 0.06 -8.77
CA TYR A 58 -1.85 -0.16 -7.39
C TYR A 58 -2.74 0.96 -6.90
N ARG A 59 -3.82 0.61 -6.20
CA ARG A 59 -4.66 1.55 -5.45
C ARG A 59 -4.31 1.49 -3.98
N LEU A 60 -4.16 2.66 -3.38
CA LEU A 60 -3.84 2.83 -1.97
C LEU A 60 -5.00 3.54 -1.27
N TYR A 61 -5.38 3.04 -0.09
CA TYR A 61 -6.40 3.66 0.75
C TYR A 61 -5.88 3.76 2.17
N ALA A 62 -5.66 4.98 2.65
CA ALA A 62 -5.23 5.24 4.01
C ALA A 62 -6.40 5.76 4.83
N GLU A 63 -6.62 5.21 6.01
CA GLU A 63 -7.59 5.69 6.98
C GLU A 63 -6.88 6.10 8.27
N ALA A 64 -7.17 7.29 8.80
CA ALA A 64 -6.61 7.75 10.06
C ALA A 64 -7.52 8.74 10.79
N LYS A 65 -7.22 9.02 12.06
CA LYS A 65 -7.96 10.03 12.84
C LYS A 65 -7.68 11.47 12.40
N ASN A 66 -6.53 11.72 11.77
CA ASN A 66 -6.14 13.01 11.24
C ASN A 66 -5.72 12.86 9.76
N GLN A 67 -5.99 13.88 8.95
CA GLN A 67 -5.73 13.84 7.51
C GLN A 67 -4.24 13.73 7.19
N GLU A 68 -3.39 14.46 7.93
CA GLU A 68 -1.94 14.45 7.74
C GLU A 68 -1.34 13.04 7.84
N ARG A 69 -1.81 12.24 8.80
CA ARG A 69 -1.42 10.84 8.99
C ARG A 69 -1.83 9.98 7.82
N ALA A 70 -3.06 10.14 7.33
CA ALA A 70 -3.55 9.41 6.15
C ALA A 70 -2.72 9.77 4.90
N LEU A 71 -2.45 11.05 4.68
CA LEU A 71 -1.57 11.52 3.59
C LEU A 71 -0.15 10.98 3.73
N LYS A 72 0.39 10.95 4.96
CA LYS A 72 1.73 10.40 5.25
C LYS A 72 1.79 8.91 4.95
N LEU A 73 0.74 8.14 5.25
CA LEU A 73 0.63 6.74 4.86
C LEU A 73 0.65 6.58 3.34
N ILE A 74 -0.22 7.30 2.63
CA ILE A 74 -0.25 7.27 1.16
C ILE A 74 1.14 7.58 0.59
N LYS A 75 1.79 8.64 1.06
CA LYS A 75 3.12 9.06 0.60
C LYS A 75 4.17 7.97 0.85
N ASN A 76 4.27 7.47 2.08
CA ASN A 76 5.29 6.50 2.47
C ASN A 76 5.18 5.20 1.66
N TYR A 77 3.95 4.65 1.56
CA TYR A 77 3.73 3.40 0.82
C TYR A 77 3.82 3.59 -0.69
N SER A 78 3.50 4.78 -1.22
CA SER A 78 3.73 5.09 -2.63
C SER A 78 5.23 5.11 -2.96
N ILE A 79 6.06 5.71 -2.09
CA ILE A 79 7.52 5.72 -2.25
C ILE A 79 8.08 4.30 -2.16
N MET A 80 7.63 3.52 -1.17
CA MET A 80 8.07 2.13 -0.98
C MET A 80 7.76 1.26 -2.21
N LEU A 81 6.55 1.35 -2.76
CA LEU A 81 6.18 0.63 -4.00
C LEU A 81 7.08 1.03 -5.18
N LYS A 82 7.32 2.33 -5.35
CA LYS A 82 8.21 2.83 -6.42
C LYS A 82 9.65 2.33 -6.24
N GLN A 83 10.17 2.30 -5.03
CA GLN A 83 11.51 1.75 -4.74
C GLN A 83 11.60 0.25 -5.05
N ILE A 84 10.58 -0.51 -4.65
CA ILE A 84 10.50 -1.94 -4.97
C ILE A 84 10.50 -2.15 -6.48
N LEU A 85 9.71 -1.36 -7.23
CA LEU A 85 9.61 -1.39 -8.70
C LEU A 85 10.94 -1.15 -9.41
N VAL A 86 11.79 -0.25 -8.89
CA VAL A 86 13.13 0.02 -9.43
C VAL A 86 14.12 -1.10 -9.13
N THR A 87 13.87 -1.88 -8.06
CA THR A 87 14.75 -2.96 -7.58
C THR A 87 14.37 -4.34 -8.15
N ILE A 88 13.41 -4.42 -9.08
CA ILE A 88 12.97 -5.67 -9.73
C ILE A 88 13.02 -5.58 -11.25
#